data_AF-A0A5B0RS34-F1
#
_entry.id   AF-A0A5B0RS34-F1
#
_cell.length_a   1.000
_cell.length_b   1.000
_cell.length_c   1.000
_cell.angle_alpha   90.00
_cell.angle_beta   90.00
_cell.angle_gamma   90.00
#
_symmetry.space_group_name_H-M   'P 1'
#
loop_
_entity.id
_entity.type
_entity.pdbx_description
1 polymer ?
#
loop_
_entity_poly.entity_id
_entity_poly.type
_entity_poly.pdbx_seq_one_letter_code
_entity_poly.pdbx_strand_id
1 'polypeptide(L)'
;MNLDQHDVIGRGSYVVVRSQDESFLVGWVDSLWEVMWPQGSVMMVQLLVCKIGDMDGHYQMRRIERMDEERTVNAEHNCAQAECVVSNTKVVYKERRECATRADEVRHMDHTHFIINSASLKNSELHRTISDLPLHDVTPEEWVNCIREGLAAWGQPQPDIE
;
A
#
# COMPACT_ATOMS: atom_id res chain seq x y z
N MET A 1 5.91 -9.51 20.93
CA MET A 1 4.74 -10.17 21.54
C MET A 1 5.03 -11.66 21.48
N ASN A 2 5.06 -12.34 22.63
CA ASN A 2 5.29 -13.79 22.68
C ASN A 2 3.93 -14.40 23.01
N LEU A 3 3.24 -14.92 22.00
CA LEU A 3 1.98 -15.62 22.19
C LEU A 3 2.32 -16.95 22.87
N ASP A 4 1.73 -17.20 24.04
CA ASP A 4 1.87 -18.50 24.70
C ASP A 4 1.08 -19.55 23.91
N GLN A 5 1.41 -20.84 24.09
CA GLN A 5 0.69 -21.98 23.50
C GLN A 5 -0.81 -22.03 23.88
N HIS A 6 -1.24 -21.21 24.83
CA HIS A 6 -2.63 -21.07 25.28
C HIS A 6 -3.35 -19.87 24.64
N ASP A 7 -2.64 -18.98 23.95
CA ASP A 7 -3.23 -17.81 23.31
C ASP A 7 -3.82 -18.19 21.95
N VAL A 8 -5.15 -18.33 21.89
CA VAL A 8 -5.87 -18.59 20.65
C VAL A 8 -6.34 -17.28 20.04
N ILE A 9 -5.77 -16.91 18.90
CA ILE A 9 -6.26 -15.80 18.07
C ILE A 9 -7.19 -16.37 17.01
N GLY A 10 -8.41 -15.85 16.96
CA GLY A 10 -9.39 -16.23 15.95
C GLY A 10 -10.16 -15.02 15.44
N ARG A 11 -11.04 -15.25 14.47
CA ARG A 11 -12.00 -14.24 14.03
C ARG A 11 -12.81 -13.75 15.23
N GLY A 12 -12.94 -12.44 15.38
CA GLY A 12 -13.62 -11.83 16.51
C GLY A 12 -12.70 -11.42 17.67
N SER A 13 -11.45 -11.87 17.69
CA SER A 13 -10.47 -11.48 18.71
C SER A 13 -10.00 -10.04 18.51
N TYR A 14 -9.65 -9.38 19.62
CA TYR A 14 -8.89 -8.12 19.60
C TYR A 14 -7.41 -8.41 19.85
N VAL A 15 -6.55 -7.83 19.01
CA VAL A 15 -5.10 -7.96 19.12
C VAL A 15 -4.46 -6.57 19.19
N VAL A 16 -3.35 -6.47 19.92
CA VAL A 16 -2.53 -5.26 19.95
C VAL A 16 -1.33 -5.48 19.03
N VAL A 17 -1.21 -4.62 18.03
CA VAL A 17 -0.09 -4.58 17.10
C VAL A 17 0.78 -3.38 17.44
N ARG A 18 2.09 -3.58 17.40
CA ARG A 18 3.08 -2.51 17.60
C ARG A 18 3.58 -2.07 16.22
N SER A 19 3.43 -0.79 15.93
CA SER A 19 3.96 -0.16 14.72
C SER A 19 5.48 0.04 14.85
N GLN A 20 6.16 0.34 13.75
CA GLN A 20 7.61 0.58 13.71
C GLN A 20 8.02 1.82 14.53
N ASP A 21 7.12 2.79 14.69
CA ASP A 21 7.29 3.98 15.53
C ASP A 21 7.00 3.72 17.02
N GLU A 22 6.88 2.44 17.40
CA GLU A 22 6.57 1.96 18.74
C GLU A 22 5.17 2.34 19.25
N SER A 23 4.32 2.93 18.40
CA SER A 23 2.92 3.16 18.71
C SER A 23 2.15 1.83 18.73
N PHE A 24 1.10 1.78 19.55
CA PHE A 24 0.23 0.60 19.65
C PHE A 24 -1.08 0.86 18.92
N LEU A 25 -1.43 -0.06 18.05
CA LEU A 25 -2.72 -0.13 17.37
C LEU A 25 -3.51 -1.31 17.92
N VAL A 26 -4.82 -1.14 18.07
CA VAL A 26 -5.74 -2.24 18.39
C VAL A 26 -6.39 -2.67 17.08
N GLY A 27 -6.26 -3.94 16.73
CA GLY A 27 -6.91 -4.54 15.57
C GLY A 27 -8.00 -5.51 16.01
N TRP A 28 -9.15 -5.47 15.36
CA TRP A 28 -10.13 -6.55 15.42
C TRP A 28 -9.88 -7.53 14.28
N VAL A 29 -9.78 -8.82 14.60
CA VAL A 29 -9.47 -9.86 13.62
C VAL A 29 -10.73 -10.19 12.81
N ASP A 30 -10.77 -9.74 11.56
CA ASP A 30 -11.89 -10.04 10.66
C ASP A 30 -11.72 -11.40 9.98
N SER A 31 -10.52 -11.70 9.49
CA SER A 31 -10.22 -12.96 8.82
C SER A 31 -8.78 -13.40 9.05
N LEU A 32 -8.55 -14.71 8.98
CA LEU A 32 -7.23 -15.32 9.02
C LEU A 32 -7.17 -16.36 7.90
N TRP A 33 -6.02 -16.48 7.24
CA TRP A 33 -5.77 -17.51 6.23
C TRP A 33 -4.30 -17.90 6.21
N GLU A 34 -4.03 -19.11 5.74
CA GLU A 34 -2.69 -19.63 5.57
C GLU A 34 -2.29 -19.54 4.09
N VAL A 35 -1.15 -18.93 3.81
CA VAL A 35 -0.55 -18.88 2.48
C VAL A 35 0.54 -19.93 2.40
N MET A 36 0.34 -20.92 1.53
CA MET A 36 1.29 -22.00 1.30
C MET A 36 2.36 -21.58 0.28
N TRP A 37 3.62 -21.76 0.65
CA TRP A 37 4.80 -21.54 -0.18
C TRP A 37 5.58 -22.85 -0.36
N PRO A 38 6.45 -22.99 -1.38
CA PRO A 38 7.24 -24.22 -1.57
C PRO A 38 8.12 -24.59 -0.37
N GLN A 39 8.56 -23.61 0.43
CA GLN A 39 9.42 -23.83 1.61
C GLN A 39 8.70 -23.79 2.96
N GLY A 40 7.37 -23.65 3.00
CA GLY A 40 6.62 -23.56 4.26
C GLY A 40 5.30 -22.82 4.09
N SER A 41 4.72 -22.34 5.18
CA SER A 41 3.49 -21.55 5.15
C SER A 41 3.59 -20.31 6.01
N VAL A 42 2.81 -19.29 5.66
CA VAL A 42 2.71 -18.04 6.41
C VAL A 42 1.25 -17.79 6.73
N MET A 43 0.93 -17.61 8.01
CA MET A 43 -0.40 -17.20 8.44
C MET A 43 -0.54 -15.69 8.28
N MET A 44 -1.61 -15.28 7.60
CA MET A 44 -1.98 -13.90 7.37
C MET A 44 -3.24 -13.57 8.18
N VAL A 45 -3.30 -12.35 8.71
CA VAL A 45 -4.43 -11.87 9.51
C VAL A 45 -4.88 -10.53 8.94
N GLN A 46 -6.14 -10.43 8.57
CA GLN A 46 -6.78 -9.15 8.24
C GLN A 46 -7.32 -8.52 9.51
N LEU A 47 -6.84 -7.32 9.80
CA LEU A 47 -7.25 -6.52 10.94
C LEU A 47 -8.10 -5.35 10.47
N LEU A 48 -9.27 -5.16 11.10
CA LEU A 48 -9.93 -3.86 11.12
C LEU A 48 -9.31 -3.04 12.24
N VAL A 49 -8.67 -1.92 11.90
CA VAL A 49 -8.05 -1.04 12.88
C VAL A 49 -9.13 -0.35 13.71
N CYS A 50 -9.02 -0.45 15.03
CA CYS A 50 -9.91 0.19 15.98
C CYS A 50 -9.37 1.58 16.36
N LYS A 51 -10.26 2.56 16.44
CA LYS A 51 -9.97 3.86 17.05
C LYS A 51 -9.97 3.71 18.58
N ILE A 52 -8.90 4.19 19.22
CA ILE A 52 -8.87 4.33 20.67
C ILE A 52 -9.59 5.63 21.04
N GLY A 53 -10.64 5.54 21.84
CA GLY A 53 -11.49 6.65 22.28
C GLY A 53 -11.07 7.26 23.61
N ASP A 54 -12.01 7.96 24.24
CA ASP A 54 -11.91 8.50 25.59
C ASP A 54 -12.14 7.42 26.66
N MET A 55 -12.12 7.83 27.94
CA MET A 55 -12.48 6.94 29.04
C MET A 55 -14.00 6.89 29.17
N ASP A 56 -14.55 5.68 29.21
CA ASP A 56 -15.95 5.47 29.50
C ASP A 56 -16.26 5.92 30.95
N GLY A 57 -17.26 6.78 31.11
CA GLY A 57 -17.59 7.36 32.42
C GLY A 57 -18.16 6.36 33.43
N HIS A 58 -18.78 5.27 32.97
CA HIS A 58 -19.38 4.26 33.84
C HIS A 58 -18.36 3.21 34.28
N TYR A 59 -17.64 2.63 33.32
CA TYR A 59 -16.67 1.56 33.56
C TYR A 59 -15.27 2.08 33.90
N GLN A 60 -14.98 3.37 33.67
CA GLN A 60 -13.65 3.96 33.84
C GLN A 60 -12.56 3.22 33.04
N MET A 61 -12.95 2.70 31.86
CA MET A 61 -12.08 1.96 30.94
C MET A 61 -11.99 2.67 29.59
N ARG A 62 -10.93 2.42 28.83
CA ARG A 62 -10.74 3.05 27.51
C ARG A 62 -11.72 2.48 26.49
N ARG A 63 -12.45 3.35 25.80
CA ARG A 63 -13.31 2.95 24.68
C ARG A 63 -12.46 2.56 23.47
N ILE A 64 -12.91 1.55 22.74
CA ILE A 64 -12.41 1.20 21.42
C ILE A 64 -13.59 1.12 20.45
N GLU A 65 -13.44 1.72 19.27
CA GLU A 65 -14.49 1.77 18.26
C GLU A 65 -13.97 1.18 16.96
N ARG A 66 -14.74 0.27 16.35
CA ARG A 66 -14.41 -0.30 15.05
C ARG A 66 -14.66 0.74 13.98
N MET A 67 -13.73 0.86 13.03
CA MET A 67 -13.96 1.63 11.82
C MET A 67 -14.71 0.72 10.83
N ASP A 68 -16.01 0.97 10.62
CA ASP A 68 -16.86 0.14 9.74
C ASP A 68 -16.68 0.45 8.23
N GLU A 69 -15.85 1.45 7.88
CA GLU A 69 -15.58 1.78 6.48
C GLU A 69 -14.30 1.10 5.99
N GLU A 70 -14.46 0.01 5.24
CA GLU A 70 -13.38 -0.56 4.43
C GLU A 70 -13.06 0.36 3.26
N ARG A 71 -11.94 1.07 3.36
CA ARG A 71 -11.41 1.86 2.26
C ARG A 71 -10.05 1.31 1.83
N THR A 72 -9.98 0.72 0.65
CA THR A 72 -8.72 0.19 0.11
C THR A 72 -7.89 1.30 -0.50
N VAL A 73 -6.59 1.27 -0.18
CA VAL A 73 -5.57 2.15 -0.75
C VAL A 73 -4.59 1.29 -1.53
N ASN A 74 -4.20 1.75 -2.71
CA ASN A 74 -3.12 1.12 -3.48
C ASN A 74 -1.75 1.56 -2.90
N ALA A 75 -0.94 0.59 -2.50
CA ALA A 75 0.43 0.79 -2.07
C ALA A 75 1.37 -0.01 -2.97
N GLU A 76 2.52 0.60 -3.27
CA GLU A 76 3.57 0.02 -4.07
C GLU A 76 4.82 -0.18 -3.22
N HIS A 77 5.62 -1.20 -3.54
CA HIS A 77 6.85 -1.47 -2.81
C HIS A 77 7.88 -0.36 -3.05
N ASN A 78 8.47 0.18 -1.97
CA ASN A 78 9.50 1.20 -2.07
C ASN A 78 10.86 0.56 -2.41
N CYS A 79 11.01 0.20 -3.68
CA CYS A 79 12.18 -0.51 -4.19
C CYS A 79 13.49 0.26 -3.98
N ALA A 80 13.45 1.60 -3.94
CA ALA A 80 14.61 2.43 -3.73
C ALA A 80 15.12 2.34 -2.28
N GLN A 81 14.22 2.48 -1.30
CA GLN A 81 14.57 2.35 0.13
C GLN A 81 14.96 0.91 0.49
N ALA A 82 14.29 -0.07 -0.11
CA ALA A 82 14.56 -1.48 0.12
C ALA A 82 15.77 -2.01 -0.67
N GLU A 83 16.46 -1.17 -1.46
CA GLU A 83 17.62 -1.57 -2.28
C GLU A 83 17.33 -2.79 -3.19
N CYS A 84 16.14 -2.81 -3.81
CA CYS A 84 15.73 -3.92 -4.67
C CYS A 84 16.59 -4.02 -5.92
N VAL A 85 16.80 -5.26 -6.37
CA VAL A 85 17.68 -5.54 -7.52
C VAL A 85 16.87 -5.97 -8.72
N VAL A 86 17.29 -5.55 -9.91
CA VAL A 86 16.75 -6.08 -11.16
C VAL A 86 17.55 -7.30 -11.56
N SER A 87 16.87 -8.43 -11.78
CA SER A 87 17.48 -9.67 -12.25
C SER A 87 16.82 -10.15 -13.55
N ASN A 88 17.63 -10.63 -14.49
CA ASN A 88 17.15 -11.20 -15.76
C ASN A 88 16.76 -12.68 -15.57
N THR A 89 15.86 -12.94 -14.61
CA THR A 89 15.49 -14.30 -14.19
C THR A 89 14.07 -14.67 -14.57
N LYS A 90 13.24 -13.70 -14.95
CA LYS A 90 11.83 -13.93 -15.25
C LYS A 90 11.68 -14.83 -16.46
N VAL A 91 10.98 -15.93 -16.27
CA VAL A 91 10.65 -16.87 -17.35
C VAL A 91 9.70 -16.18 -18.32
N VAL A 92 10.08 -16.13 -19.61
CA VAL A 92 9.22 -15.62 -20.68
C VAL A 92 8.54 -16.80 -21.36
N TYR A 93 7.23 -16.69 -21.59
CA TYR A 93 6.48 -17.66 -22.37
C TYR A 93 6.05 -17.05 -23.70
N LYS A 94 6.30 -17.76 -24.80
CA LYS A 94 5.74 -17.44 -26.12
C LYS A 94 4.97 -18.66 -26.61
N GLU A 95 3.72 -18.46 -27.03
CA GLU A 95 2.82 -19.55 -27.47
C GLU A 95 2.67 -20.67 -26.42
N ARG A 96 2.66 -20.29 -25.13
CA ARG A 96 2.60 -21.22 -23.97
C ARG A 96 3.82 -22.14 -23.83
N ARG A 97 4.90 -21.89 -24.57
CA ARG A 97 6.20 -22.57 -24.40
C ARG A 97 7.17 -21.63 -23.72
N GLU A 98 7.93 -22.17 -22.77
CA GLU A 98 9.02 -21.45 -22.13
C GLU A 98 10.09 -21.09 -23.17
N CYS A 99 10.49 -19.82 -23.18
CA CYS A 99 11.58 -19.32 -23.99
C CYS A 99 12.90 -19.38 -23.21
N ALA A 100 13.99 -19.59 -23.94
CA ALA A 100 15.35 -19.48 -23.41
C ALA A 100 15.68 -18.04 -22.97
N THR A 101 15.09 -17.04 -23.63
CA THR A 101 15.23 -15.63 -23.24
C THR A 101 14.51 -15.38 -21.92
N ARG A 102 15.21 -14.74 -20.99
CA ARG A 102 14.63 -14.25 -19.74
C ARG A 102 14.33 -12.75 -19.85
N ALA A 103 13.36 -12.32 -19.05
CA ALA A 103 13.05 -10.92 -18.89
C ALA A 103 13.57 -10.41 -17.55
N ASP A 104 13.78 -9.10 -17.50
CA ASP A 104 14.09 -8.41 -16.25
C ASP A 104 12.88 -8.46 -15.31
N GLU A 105 13.13 -8.76 -14.05
CA GLU A 105 12.20 -8.62 -12.95
C GLU A 105 12.86 -7.94 -11.77
N VAL A 106 12.06 -7.19 -11.01
CA VAL A 106 12.49 -6.64 -9.73
C VAL A 106 12.41 -7.76 -8.69
N ARG A 107 13.52 -8.03 -8.03
CA ARG A 107 13.58 -8.90 -6.86
C ARG A 107 13.52 -8.03 -5.61
N HIS A 108 12.38 -8.10 -4.90
CA HIS A 108 12.20 -7.38 -3.65
C HIS A 108 13.09 -7.96 -2.56
N MET A 109 13.83 -7.09 -1.87
CA MET A 109 14.77 -7.48 -0.81
C MET A 109 14.14 -7.49 0.59
N ASP A 110 12.97 -6.87 0.73
CA ASP A 110 12.13 -6.94 1.93
C ASP A 110 10.64 -6.91 1.57
N HIS A 111 9.81 -7.03 2.61
CA HIS A 111 8.36 -6.90 2.54
C HIS A 111 7.85 -5.92 3.60
N THR A 112 8.61 -4.87 3.89
CA THR A 112 8.32 -3.92 4.98
C THR A 112 8.22 -2.48 4.50
N HIS A 113 8.83 -2.14 3.37
CA HIS A 113 8.84 -0.76 2.87
C HIS A 113 7.85 -0.59 1.71
N PHE A 114 6.78 0.16 1.97
CA PHE A 114 5.74 0.47 0.99
C PHE A 114 5.44 1.96 0.99
N ILE A 115 5.00 2.47 -0.16
CA ILE A 115 4.57 3.85 -0.36
C ILE A 115 3.16 3.83 -0.96
N ILE A 116 2.33 4.80 -0.58
CA ILE A 116 0.99 4.95 -1.16
C ILE A 116 1.15 5.45 -2.59
N ASN A 117 0.51 4.78 -3.55
CA ASN A 117 0.41 5.28 -4.92
C ASN A 117 -0.57 6.47 -4.93
N SER A 118 -0.06 7.69 -4.75
CA SER A 118 -0.87 8.92 -4.71
C SER A 118 -1.58 9.24 -6.03
N ALA A 119 -1.07 8.71 -7.15
CA ALA A 119 -1.64 8.86 -8.48
C ALA A 119 -2.70 7.78 -8.82
N SER A 120 -3.14 7.00 -7.83
CA SER A 120 -4.13 5.96 -8.07
C SER A 120 -5.45 6.54 -8.58
N LEU A 121 -5.94 6.00 -9.69
CA LEU A 121 -7.23 6.38 -10.26
C LEU A 121 -8.41 5.80 -9.46
N LYS A 122 -8.16 4.76 -8.64
CA LYS A 122 -9.17 4.17 -7.75
C LYS A 122 -9.14 4.94 -6.42
N ASN A 123 -10.31 5.38 -5.94
CA ASN A 123 -10.44 6.13 -4.68
C ASN A 123 -9.49 7.35 -4.61
N SER A 124 -9.38 8.10 -5.70
CA SER A 124 -8.38 9.17 -5.85
C SER A 124 -8.45 10.26 -4.78
N GLU A 125 -9.65 10.58 -4.27
CA GLU A 125 -9.81 11.49 -3.14
C GLU A 125 -9.17 10.96 -1.85
N LEU A 126 -9.45 9.70 -1.50
CA LEU A 126 -8.84 9.07 -0.35
C LEU A 126 -7.32 9.04 -0.49
N HIS A 127 -6.82 8.65 -1.66
CA HIS A 127 -5.39 8.65 -1.96
C HIS A 127 -4.76 10.03 -1.77
N ARG A 128 -5.37 11.10 -2.29
CA ARG A 128 -4.90 12.47 -2.06
C ARG A 128 -4.89 12.83 -0.58
N THR A 129 -5.97 12.53 0.14
CA THR A 129 -6.08 12.85 1.57
C THR A 129 -5.03 12.12 2.41
N ILE A 130 -4.85 10.82 2.21
CA ILE A 130 -3.92 10.01 3.03
C ILE A 130 -2.47 10.19 2.62
N SER A 131 -2.20 10.49 1.35
CA SER A 131 -0.83 10.72 0.88
C SER A 131 -0.28 12.04 1.42
N ASP A 132 -1.16 12.99 1.74
CA ASP A 132 -0.84 14.31 2.30
C ASP A 132 0.33 14.99 1.57
N LEU A 133 0.37 14.78 0.24
CA LEU A 133 1.43 15.36 -0.59
C LEU A 133 1.16 16.85 -0.73
N PRO A 134 2.21 17.69 -0.72
CA PRO A 134 2.08 19.11 -0.98
C PRO A 134 1.65 19.32 -2.45
N LEU A 135 0.35 19.40 -2.66
CA LEU A 135 -0.24 19.77 -3.94
C LEU A 135 -0.41 21.29 -3.94
N HIS A 136 0.28 21.94 -4.87
CA HIS A 136 0.01 23.35 -5.18
C HIS A 136 -1.13 23.41 -6.20
N ASP A 137 -1.91 24.47 -6.15
CA ASP A 137 -2.89 24.75 -7.19
C ASP A 137 -2.15 25.01 -8.50
N VAL A 138 -2.51 24.25 -9.54
CA VAL A 138 -1.97 24.47 -10.89
C VAL A 138 -2.63 25.70 -11.48
N THR A 139 -1.83 26.71 -11.76
CA THR A 139 -2.28 27.97 -12.34
C THR A 139 -2.69 27.79 -13.81
N PRO A 140 -3.53 28.68 -14.37
CA PRO A 140 -3.89 28.64 -15.78
C PRO A 140 -2.66 28.69 -16.72
N GLU A 141 -1.61 29.43 -16.34
CA GLU A 141 -0.37 29.53 -17.11
C GLU A 141 0.41 28.21 -17.11
N GLU A 142 0.52 27.55 -15.95
CA GLU A 142 1.15 26.24 -15.83
C GLU A 142 0.41 25.18 -16.65
N TRP A 143 -0.93 25.24 -16.70
CA TRP A 143 -1.72 24.38 -17.58
C TRP A 143 -1.37 24.60 -19.06
N VAL A 144 -1.32 25.85 -19.51
CA VAL A 144 -0.97 26.18 -20.90
C VAL A 144 0.45 25.72 -21.23
N ASN A 145 1.40 25.94 -20.33
CA ASN A 145 2.79 25.54 -20.52
C ASN A 145 2.92 24.02 -20.56
N CYS A 146 2.29 23.29 -19.64
CA CYS A 146 2.29 21.84 -19.61
C CYS A 146 1.72 21.23 -20.90
N ILE A 147 0.59 21.75 -21.40
CA ILE A 147 0.01 21.29 -22.67
C ILE A 147 0.96 21.55 -23.84
N ARG A 148 1.57 22.75 -23.90
CA ARG A 148 2.51 23.12 -24.96
C ARG A 148 3.75 22.22 -24.96
N GLU A 149 4.30 21.94 -23.78
CA GLU A 149 5.45 21.04 -23.61
C GLU A 149 5.10 19.61 -24.01
N GLY A 150 3.94 19.10 -23.59
CA GLY A 150 3.46 17.77 -23.98
C GLY A 150 3.29 17.62 -25.49
N LEU A 151 2.68 18.62 -26.13
CA LEU A 151 2.51 18.65 -27.59
C LEU A 151 3.84 18.68 -28.33
N ALA A 152 4.80 19.50 -27.87
CA ALA A 152 6.14 19.55 -28.46
C ALA A 152 6.88 18.23 -28.30
N ALA A 153 6.82 17.59 -27.12
CA ALA A 153 7.42 16.28 -26.88
C ALA A 153 6.79 15.17 -27.75
N TRP A 154 5.51 15.31 -28.10
CA TRP A 154 4.81 14.41 -29.03
C TRP A 154 4.99 14.77 -30.51
N GLY A 155 5.83 15.76 -30.82
CA GLY A 155 6.19 16.13 -32.19
C GLY A 155 5.12 16.94 -32.92
N GLN A 156 4.17 17.55 -32.21
CA GLN A 156 3.23 18.50 -32.80
C GLN A 156 3.91 19.86 -32.98
N PRO A 157 3.85 20.48 -34.17
CA PRO A 157 4.35 21.83 -34.36
C PRO A 157 3.54 22.82 -33.50
N GLN A 158 4.22 23.75 -32.83
CA GLN A 158 3.53 24.83 -32.13
C GLN A 158 2.73 25.65 -33.16
N PRO A 159 1.47 26.02 -32.87
CA PRO A 159 0.75 26.94 -33.73
C PRO A 159 1.46 28.28 -33.73
N ASP A 160 1.76 28.79 -34.92
CA ASP A 160 2.33 30.12 -35.13
C ASP A 160 1.44 31.15 -34.43
N ILE A 161 2.05 31.92 -33.53
CA ILE A 161 1.38 33.03 -32.85
C ILE A 161 1.42 34.22 -33.83
N GLU A 162 0.29 34.53 -34.46
CA GLU A 162 0.04 35.84 -35.11
C GLU A 162 -0.26 36.94 -34.07
#